data_AF-A3Z0M4-F1
#
_entry.id   AF-A3Z0M4-F1
#
_cell.length_a   1.000
_cell.length_b   1.000
_cell.length_c   1.000
_cell.angle_alpha   90.00
_cell.angle_beta   90.00
_cell.angle_gamma   90.00
#
_symmetry.space_group_name_H-M   'P 1'
#
loop_
_entity.id
_entity.type
_entity.pdbx_description
1 polymer ?
#
loop_
_entity_poly.entity_id
_entity_poly.type
_entity_poly.pdbx_seq_one_letter_code
_entity_poly.pdbx_strand_id
1 'polypeptide(L)' 'DYVRFLPSQEAVEIREGSHLPPQLPLLKSRHWLAIDEAEAWRLELQQDAGYHCSEPLF' A
#
# COMPACT_ATOMS: atom_id res chain seq x y z
N ASP A 1 -0.57 -4.02 -9.65
CA ASP A 1 -1.11 -3.18 -8.57
C ASP A 1 -0.10 -3.08 -7.45
N TYR A 2 -0.09 -1.98 -6.71
CA TYR A 2 0.84 -1.74 -5.61
C TYR A 2 0.06 -1.30 -4.37
N VAL A 3 0.61 -1.58 -3.19
CA VAL A 3 0.17 -0.99 -1.93
C VAL A 3 1.38 -0.38 -1.23
N ARG A 4 1.23 0.85 -0.73
CA ARG A 4 2.28 1.58 -0.01
C ARG A 4 1.81 1.91 1.38
N PHE A 5 2.65 1.62 2.37
CA PHE A 5 2.43 1.93 3.78
C PHE A 5 3.30 3.14 4.14
N LEU A 6 2.67 4.24 4.53
CA LEU A 6 3.31 5.50 4.86
C LEU A 6 3.08 5.80 6.35
N PRO A 7 4.11 5.62 7.21
CA PRO A 7 3.96 5.94 8.61
C PRO A 7 3.77 7.45 8.82
N SER A 8 2.80 7.81 9.64
CA SER A 8 2.54 9.17 10.15
C SER A 8 2.61 9.17 11.69
N GLN A 9 2.48 10.33 12.33
CA GLN A 9 2.65 10.48 13.78
C GLN A 9 1.66 9.66 14.61
N GLU A 10 0.44 9.43 14.12
CA GLU A 10 -0.65 8.78 14.88
C GLU A 10 -1.21 7.52 14.18
N ALA A 11 -0.89 7.34 12.89
CA ALA A 11 -1.48 6.31 12.04
C ALA A 11 -0.58 5.98 10.85
N VAL A 12 -0.87 4.88 10.17
CA VAL A 12 -0.24 4.52 8.89
C VAL A 12 -1.23 4.81 7.77
N GLU A 13 -0.82 5.66 6.84
CA GLU A 13 -1.55 5.88 5.60
C GLU A 13 -1.22 4.76 4.62
N ILE A 14 -2.24 4.06 4.15
CA ILE A 14 -2.11 2.96 3.21
C ILE A 14 -2.71 3.42 1.88
N ARG A 15 -1.91 3.32 0.82
CA ARG A 15 -2.28 3.76 -0.53
C ARG A 15 -2.22 2.58 -1.49
N GLU A 16 -3.34 2.24 -2.10
CA GLU A 16 -3.39 1.19 -3.11
C GLU A 16 -3.54 1.82 -4.49
N GLY A 17 -2.86 1.26 -5.49
CA GLY A 17 -2.90 1.80 -6.83
C GLY A 17 -2.53 0.79 -7.90
N SER A 18 -2.59 1.23 -9.15
CA SER A 18 -2.20 0.42 -10.31
C SER A 18 -1.13 1.12 -11.14
N HIS A 19 -0.18 0.35 -11.63
CA HIS A 19 0.74 0.76 -12.70
C HIS A 19 0.03 0.54 -14.03
N LEU A 20 -0.78 1.50 -14.48
CA LEU A 20 -1.26 1.49 -15.85
C LEU A 20 -0.18 2.11 -16.76
N PRO A 21 0.23 1.44 -17.85
CA PRO A 21 1.12 2.07 -18.81
C PRO A 21 0.36 3.13 -19.64
N PRO A 22 1.02 4.21 -20.10
CA PRO A 22 2.19 4.87 -19.55
C PRO A 22 1.80 6.24 -18.93
N GLN A 23 2.32 6.53 -17.74
CA GLN A 23 2.72 7.87 -17.23
C GLN A 23 2.19 8.29 -15.85
N LEU A 24 1.17 7.67 -15.24
CA LEU A 24 0.80 8.03 -13.85
C LEU A 24 0.31 6.83 -13.02
N PRO A 25 0.88 6.60 -11.80
CA PRO A 25 0.28 5.68 -10.85
C PRO A 25 -1.09 6.22 -10.43
N LEU A 26 -2.15 5.48 -10.79
CA LEU A 26 -3.51 5.82 -10.37
C LEU A 26 -3.72 5.33 -8.94
N LEU A 27 -3.98 6.26 -8.02
CA LEU A 27 -4.43 5.94 -6.68
C LEU A 27 -5.86 5.39 -6.75
N LYS A 28 -6.05 4.14 -6.34
CA LYS A 28 -7.36 3.48 -6.28
C LYS A 28 -8.06 3.76 -4.95
N SER A 29 -7.34 3.58 -3.85
CA SER A 29 -7.89 3.73 -2.50
C SER A 29 -6.86 4.31 -1.54
N ARG A 30 -7.38 4.87 -0.44
CA ARG A 30 -6.58 5.36 0.68
C ARG A 30 -7.25 4.97 1.99
N HIS A 31 -6.47 4.39 2.88
CA HIS A 31 -6.89 3.97 4.22
C HIS A 31 -5.96 4.57 5.27
N TRP A 32 -6.49 4.82 6.45
CA TRP A 32 -5.73 5.22 7.62
C TRP A 32 -5.99 4.19 8.70
N LEU A 33 -4.94 3.53 9.16
CA LEU A 33 -5.03 2.50 10.19
C LEU A 33 -4.09 2.82 11.34
N ALA A 34 -4.41 2.30 12.54
CA ALA A 34 -3.44 2.29 13.62
C ALA A 34 -2.19 1.49 13.21
N ILE A 35 -1.06 1.76 13.87
CA ILE A 35 0.21 1.10 13.55
C ILE A 35 0.08 -0.43 13.64
N ASP A 36 -0.54 -0.93 14.71
CA ASP A 36 -0.72 -2.36 14.94
C ASP A 36 -1.60 -3.03 13.86
N GLU A 37 -2.67 -2.35 13.44
CA GLU A 37 -3.57 -2.83 12.39
C GLU A 37 -2.88 -2.85 11.02
N ALA A 38 -2.06 -1.83 10.73
CA ALA A 38 -1.31 -1.75 9.50
C ALA A 38 -0.22 -2.83 9.40
N GLU A 39 0.43 -3.18 10.52
CA GLU A 39 1.38 -4.30 10.55
C GLU A 39 0.69 -5.64 10.32
N ALA A 40 -0.46 -5.88 10.96
CA ALA A 40 -1.25 -7.08 10.73
C ALA A 40 -1.67 -7.21 9.26
N TRP A 41 -2.19 -6.13 8.66
CA TRP A 41 -2.60 -6.15 7.26
C TRP A 41 -1.40 -6.34 6.31
N ARG A 42 -0.26 -5.73 6.61
CA ARG A 42 0.98 -5.95 5.85
C ARG A 42 1.40 -7.42 5.88
N LEU A 43 1.31 -8.06 7.05
CA LEU A 43 1.67 -9.47 7.21
C LEU A 43 0.71 -10.39 6.44
N GLU A 44 -0.59 -10.13 6.50
CA GLU A 44 -1.61 -10.87 5.73
C GLU A 44 -1.37 -10.73 4.22
N LEU A 45 -1.12 -9.50 3.75
CA LEU A 45 -0.80 -9.26 2.35
C LEU A 45 0.44 -10.03 1.92
N GLN A 46 1.52 -10.04 2.71
CA GLN A 46 2.73 -10.80 2.41
C GLN A 46 2.52 -12.32 2.34
N GLN A 47 1.51 -12.85 3.05
CA GLN A 47 1.16 -14.27 2.98
C GLN A 47 0.31 -14.60 1.74
N ASP A 48 -0.40 -13.62 1.19
CA ASP A 48 -1.12 -13.78 -0.07
C ASP A 48 -0.14 -13.74 -1.25
N ALA A 49 -0.10 -14.81 -2.04
CA ALA A 49 0.97 -15.10 -3.02
C ALA A 49 1.10 -14.09 -4.19
N GLY A 50 0.28 -13.02 -4.20
CA GLY A 50 0.28 -11.96 -5.22
C GLY A 50 0.78 -10.60 -4.74
N TYR A 51 1.07 -10.42 -3.45
CA TYR A 51 1.49 -9.13 -2.92
C TYR A 51 3.01 -8.93 -2.99
N HIS A 52 3.43 -7.95 -3.77
CA HIS A 52 4.80 -7.44 -3.74
C HIS A 52 4.77 -5.98 -3.28
N CYS A 53 5.45 -5.69 -2.17
CA CYS A 53 5.80 -4.31 -1.82
C CYS A 53 6.72 -3.77 -2.92
N SER A 54 6.16 -3.03 -3.87
CA SER A 54 6.91 -2.28 -4.87
C SER A 54 6.78 -0.79 -4.58
N GLU A 55 7.90 -0.07 -4.63
CA GLU A 55 7.84 1.38 -4.73
C GLU A 55 7.10 1.78 -6.01
N PRO A 56 6.40 2.92 -6.02
CA PRO A 56 5.75 3.36 -7.23
C PRO A 56 6.80 3.58 -8.32
N LEU A 57 6.69 2.84 -9.43
CA LEU A 57 7.48 3.09 -10.63
C LEU A 57 6.99 4.39 -11.27
N PHE A 58 7.72 5.48 -11.07
CA PHE A 58 7.56 6.75 -11.77
C PHE A 58 8.47 6.77 -13.01
#